data_AF-A0A955VRA0-F1
#
_entry.id   AF-A0A955VRA0-F1
#
_cell.length_a   1.000
_cell.length_b   1.000
_cell.length_c   1.000
_cell.angle_alpha   90.00
_cell.angle_beta   90.00
_cell.angle_gamma   90.00
#
_symmetry.space_group_name_H-M   'P 1'
#
loop_
_entity.id
_entity.type
_entity.pdbx_description
1 polymer ?
#
loop_
_entity_poly.entity_id
_entity_poly.type
_entity_poly.pdbx_seq_one_letter_code
_entity_poly.pdbx_strand_id
1 'polypeptide(L)'
;CARCHSTLDPLTYPFSRYEGIQGGTGSFRIPFRYNSTRLNAFTETDGPLIADAPEEGRLFGRPVADLVEWARVAADSDAYARATVLDYWKLMMGESPRPEEQAEFDTLWHELMTTHEYRVERLLHALIETEAYGVP
;
A
#
# COMPACT_ATOMS: atom_id res chain seq x y z
N CYS A 1 15.74 -14.67 16.15
CA CYS A 1 14.27 -14.54 16.25
C CYS A 1 13.86 -13.06 16.38
N ALA A 2 14.11 -12.39 17.51
CA ALA A 2 13.62 -11.02 17.76
C ALA A 2 13.90 -10.00 16.64
N ARG A 3 15.07 -10.05 15.99
CA ARG A 3 15.44 -9.12 14.90
C ARG A 3 14.74 -9.38 13.57
N CYS A 4 14.35 -10.63 13.28
CA CYS A 4 13.59 -10.95 12.07
C CYS A 4 12.10 -10.62 12.28
N HIS A 5 11.60 -10.92 13.47
CA HIS A 5 10.23 -10.63 13.88
C HIS A 5 9.99 -9.15 14.16
N SER A 6 10.99 -8.36 14.55
CA SER A 6 10.84 -6.91 14.74
C SER A 6 10.52 -6.13 13.46
N THR A 7 10.69 -6.76 12.30
CA THR A 7 10.49 -6.13 10.99
C THR A 7 9.32 -6.76 10.25
N LEU A 8 9.30 -8.10 10.12
CA LEU A 8 8.26 -8.78 9.34
C LEU A 8 6.93 -8.87 10.08
N ASP A 9 6.94 -9.04 11.40
CA ASP A 9 5.71 -9.25 12.16
C ASP A 9 4.86 -7.97 12.21
N PRO A 10 5.39 -6.77 12.52
CA PRO A 10 4.59 -5.56 12.52
C PRO A 10 4.01 -5.19 11.15
N LEU A 11 4.65 -5.61 10.04
CA LEU A 11 4.13 -5.38 8.70
C LEU A 11 3.02 -6.36 8.30
N THR A 12 2.91 -7.50 8.99
CA THR A 12 2.02 -8.60 8.59
C THR A 12 0.85 -8.81 9.56
N TYR A 13 0.95 -8.38 10.82
CA TYR A 13 -0.11 -8.51 11.82
C TYR A 13 -1.45 -7.86 11.41
N PRO A 14 -1.48 -6.68 10.76
CA PRO A 14 -2.75 -6.12 10.27
C PRO A 14 -3.47 -7.05 9.27
N PHE A 15 -2.73 -7.93 8.58
CA PHE A 15 -3.28 -8.87 7.60
C PHE A 15 -3.59 -10.26 8.20
N SER A 16 -3.27 -10.49 9.47
CA SER A 16 -3.39 -11.81 10.13
C SER A 16 -4.80 -12.42 10.09
N ARG A 17 -5.84 -11.59 9.97
CA ARG A 17 -7.26 -11.97 9.90
C ARG A 17 -7.84 -11.98 8.50
N TYR A 18 -7.03 -11.70 7.49
CA TYR A 18 -7.43 -11.82 6.09
C TYR A 18 -7.23 -13.25 5.59
N GLU A 19 -8.27 -13.85 5.00
CA GLU A 19 -8.23 -15.24 4.49
C GLU A 19 -7.44 -15.41 3.17
N GLY A 20 -6.72 -14.38 2.73
CA GLY A 20 -5.82 -14.43 1.58
C GLY A 20 -6.53 -14.46 0.22
N ILE A 21 -5.74 -14.67 -0.83
CA ILE A 21 -6.21 -14.86 -2.21
C ILE A 21 -6.17 -16.36 -2.50
N GLN A 22 -7.23 -17.09 -2.19
CA GLN A 22 -7.32 -18.49 -2.60
C GLN A 22 -8.11 -18.60 -3.91
N GLY A 23 -7.40 -18.91 -5.00
CA GLY A 23 -8.00 -19.48 -6.20
C GLY A 23 -8.40 -20.93 -5.91
N GLY A 24 -9.62 -21.31 -6.25
CA GLY A 24 -10.12 -22.67 -6.05
C GLY A 24 -11.16 -23.06 -7.09
N THR A 25 -10.95 -24.22 -7.72
CA THR A 25 -11.96 -24.93 -8.52
C THR A 25 -12.76 -25.83 -7.58
N GLY A 26 -14.10 -25.80 -7.67
CA GLY A 26 -15.01 -26.62 -6.86
C GLY A 26 -15.56 -25.94 -5.60
N SER A 27 -16.10 -26.75 -4.68
CA SER A 27 -16.94 -26.34 -3.53
C SER A 27 -16.17 -25.79 -2.30
N PHE A 28 -14.84 -25.70 -2.36
CA PHE A 28 -13.99 -25.16 -1.28
C PHE A 28 -13.52 -23.74 -1.57
N ARG A 29 -14.44 -22.83 -1.91
CA ARG A 29 -14.12 -21.40 -1.99
C ARG A 29 -14.05 -20.83 -0.57
N ILE A 30 -12.85 -20.57 -0.07
CA ILE A 30 -12.68 -19.67 1.07
C ILE A 30 -12.89 -18.25 0.52
N PRO A 31 -13.93 -17.53 0.95
CA PRO A 31 -14.23 -16.21 0.41
C PRO A 31 -13.12 -15.21 0.79
N PHE A 32 -12.87 -14.24 -0.11
CA PHE A 32 -12.02 -13.06 0.11
C PHE A 32 -12.61 -12.20 1.22
N ARG A 33 -12.44 -12.62 2.47
CA ARG A 33 -13.06 -11.96 3.61
C ARG A 33 -12.06 -11.77 4.73
N TYR A 34 -12.33 -10.71 5.45
CA TYR A 34 -11.78 -10.52 6.78
C TYR A 34 -12.58 -11.40 7.76
N ASN A 35 -11.86 -12.13 8.62
CA ASN A 35 -12.40 -13.01 9.64
C ASN A 35 -11.70 -12.72 10.97
N SER A 36 -12.37 -11.99 11.86
CA SER A 36 -11.82 -11.59 13.16
C SER A 36 -11.43 -12.77 14.06
N THR A 37 -11.99 -13.95 13.80
CA THR A 37 -11.71 -15.19 14.55
C THR A 37 -10.77 -16.15 13.81
N ARG A 38 -10.17 -15.74 12.69
CA ARG A 38 -9.30 -16.58 11.86
C ARG A 38 -8.22 -17.30 12.65
N LEU A 39 -7.62 -16.61 13.63
CA LEU A 39 -6.51 -17.15 14.42
C LEU A 39 -6.92 -18.34 15.32
N ASN A 40 -8.21 -18.48 15.64
CA ASN A 40 -8.70 -19.64 16.37
C ASN A 40 -8.48 -20.96 15.62
N ALA A 41 -8.39 -20.93 14.29
CA ALA A 41 -8.12 -22.11 13.48
C ALA A 41 -6.68 -22.65 13.66
N PHE A 42 -5.79 -21.87 14.27
CA PHE A 42 -4.36 -22.19 14.42
C PHE A 42 -3.97 -22.53 15.87
N THR A 43 -4.90 -22.53 16.82
CA THR A 43 -4.56 -22.80 18.23
C THR A 43 -4.02 -24.20 18.49
N GLU A 44 -4.39 -25.17 17.65
CA GLU A 44 -3.87 -26.55 17.74
C GLU A 44 -2.42 -26.66 17.24
N THR A 45 -2.05 -25.90 16.20
CA THR A 45 -0.72 -25.98 15.58
C THR A 45 0.27 -25.01 16.22
N ASP A 46 -0.18 -23.80 16.54
CA ASP A 46 0.66 -22.66 16.93
C ASP A 46 0.50 -22.32 18.42
N GLY A 47 -0.35 -23.05 19.14
CA GLY A 47 -0.62 -22.91 20.56
C GLY A 47 -1.75 -21.92 20.87
N PRO A 48 -2.29 -21.94 22.11
CA PRO A 48 -3.50 -21.19 22.46
C PRO A 48 -3.33 -19.67 22.37
N LEU A 49 -2.11 -19.15 22.58
CA LEU A 49 -1.82 -17.72 22.59
C LEU A 49 -1.96 -17.05 21.22
N ILE A 50 -2.00 -17.82 20.12
CA ILE A 50 -2.15 -17.24 18.77
C ILE A 50 -3.51 -16.55 18.61
N ALA A 51 -4.54 -17.01 19.32
CA ALA A 51 -5.87 -16.39 19.30
C ALA A 51 -5.85 -14.96 19.88
N ASP A 52 -4.89 -14.67 20.76
CA ASP A 52 -4.71 -13.37 21.42
C ASP A 52 -3.71 -12.46 20.68
N ALA A 53 -3.17 -12.89 19.54
CA ALA A 53 -2.21 -12.09 18.79
C ALA A 53 -2.85 -10.77 18.33
N PRO A 54 -2.22 -9.61 18.56
CA PRO A 54 -2.81 -8.32 18.25
C PRO A 54 -2.87 -8.09 16.73
N GLU A 55 -3.75 -7.19 16.31
CA GLU A 55 -3.81 -6.71 14.91
C GLU A 55 -2.84 -5.56 14.66
N GLU A 56 -2.37 -4.93 15.72
CA GLU A 56 -1.52 -3.76 15.63
C GLU A 56 -0.20 -4.09 14.92
N GLY A 57 0.22 -3.15 14.10
CA GLY A 57 1.40 -3.28 13.27
C GLY A 57 2.22 -2.01 13.25
N ARG A 58 3.14 -1.94 12.28
CA ARG A 58 3.86 -0.71 11.95
C ARG A 58 3.98 -0.53 10.45
N LEU A 59 3.88 0.71 10.00
CA LEU A 59 4.14 1.11 8.61
C LEU A 59 4.94 2.41 8.63
N PHE A 60 6.01 2.52 7.84
CA PHE A 60 6.92 3.69 7.83
C PHE A 60 7.40 4.12 9.23
N GLY A 61 7.64 3.16 10.12
CA GLY A 61 8.06 3.41 11.50
C GLY A 61 6.95 3.84 12.47
N ARG A 62 5.74 4.17 11.99
CA ARG A 62 4.59 4.52 12.85
C ARG A 62 3.79 3.27 13.25
N PRO A 63 3.27 3.20 14.49
CA PRO A 63 2.29 2.19 14.86
C PRO A 63 0.97 2.40 14.09
N VAL A 64 0.28 1.30 13.80
CA VAL A 64 -1.08 1.25 13.24
C VAL A 64 -1.90 0.24 14.02
N ALA A 65 -3.17 0.52 14.30
CA ALA A 65 -4.03 -0.30 15.15
C ALA A 65 -4.53 -1.57 14.46
N ASP A 66 -4.82 -1.48 13.17
CA ASP A 66 -5.47 -2.55 12.41
C ASP A 66 -5.22 -2.40 10.89
N LEU A 67 -5.87 -3.27 10.09
CA LEU A 67 -5.80 -3.26 8.63
C LEU A 67 -6.30 -1.96 8.00
N VAL A 68 -7.32 -1.33 8.59
CA VAL A 68 -7.94 -0.12 8.04
C VAL A 68 -7.02 1.07 8.25
N GLU A 69 -6.45 1.22 9.44
CA GLU A 69 -5.43 2.25 9.68
C GLU A 69 -4.18 1.99 8.84
N TRP A 70 -3.73 0.74 8.72
CA TRP A 70 -2.62 0.38 7.82
C TRP A 70 -2.89 0.85 6.38
N ALA A 71 -4.08 0.56 5.84
CA ALA A 71 -4.44 0.92 4.47
C ALA A 71 -4.48 2.44 4.27
N ARG A 72 -5.00 3.17 5.26
CA ARG A 72 -5.03 4.63 5.23
C ARG A 72 -3.62 5.22 5.26
N VAL A 73 -2.75 4.75 6.17
CA VAL A 73 -1.36 5.21 6.24
C VAL A 73 -0.60 4.91 4.94
N ALA A 74 -0.85 3.75 4.32
CA ALA A 74 -0.24 3.38 3.05
C ALA A 74 -0.71 4.31 1.92
N ALA A 75 -2.02 4.50 1.78
CA ALA A 75 -2.61 5.33 0.73
C ALA A 75 -2.28 6.82 0.88
N ASP A 76 -2.20 7.32 2.12
CA ASP A 76 -1.88 8.72 2.41
C ASP A 76 -0.36 8.99 2.42
N SER A 77 0.47 8.05 1.96
CA SER A 77 1.93 8.17 2.03
C SER A 77 2.57 8.84 0.83
N ASP A 78 3.68 9.51 1.10
CA ASP A 78 4.65 10.01 0.12
C ASP A 78 5.08 8.91 -0.89
N ALA A 79 5.39 7.72 -0.36
CA ALA A 79 5.79 6.57 -1.17
C ALA A 79 4.69 6.15 -2.16
N TYR A 80 3.42 6.15 -1.74
CA TYR A 80 2.29 5.85 -2.61
C TYR A 80 2.10 6.93 -3.68
N ALA A 81 2.13 8.20 -3.30
CA ALA A 81 2.00 9.31 -4.24
C ALA A 81 3.10 9.27 -5.30
N ARG A 82 4.35 9.16 -4.87
CA ARG A 82 5.52 9.09 -5.75
C ARG A 82 5.48 7.89 -6.68
N ALA A 83 5.09 6.71 -6.18
CA ALA A 83 4.94 5.51 -7.02
C ALA A 83 3.83 5.68 -8.06
N THR A 84 2.68 6.25 -7.66
CA THR A 84 1.54 6.50 -8.55
C THR A 84 1.93 7.45 -9.67
N VAL A 85 2.56 8.59 -9.35
CA VAL A 85 3.03 9.54 -10.38
C VAL A 85 4.07 8.90 -11.28
N LEU A 86 5.00 8.11 -10.74
CA LEU A 86 6.02 7.43 -11.54
C LEU A 86 5.43 6.43 -12.53
N ASP A 87 4.40 5.68 -12.14
CA ASP A 87 3.75 4.72 -13.02
C ASP A 87 3.07 5.43 -14.20
N TYR A 88 2.35 6.53 -13.94
CA TYR A 88 1.72 7.32 -15.01
C TYR A 88 2.74 8.09 -15.85
N TRP A 89 3.81 8.61 -15.24
CA TRP A 89 4.92 9.22 -15.97
C TRP A 89 5.50 8.23 -16.98
N LYS A 90 5.88 7.02 -16.54
CA LYS A 90 6.42 5.98 -17.43
C LYS A 90 5.43 5.56 -18.50
N LEU A 91 4.15 5.49 -18.16
CA LEU A 91 3.11 5.14 -19.12
C LEU A 91 3.00 6.18 -20.25
N MET A 92 3.10 7.46 -19.91
CA MET A 92 2.88 8.57 -20.86
C MET A 92 4.15 8.98 -21.61
N MET A 93 5.29 8.96 -20.93
CA MET A 93 6.59 9.40 -21.45
C MET A 93 7.44 8.24 -21.99
N GLY A 94 7.16 7.00 -21.57
CA GLY A 94 7.91 5.81 -21.97
C GLY A 94 9.18 5.52 -21.16
N GLU A 95 9.58 6.43 -20.26
CA GLU A 95 10.79 6.28 -19.43
C GLU A 95 10.62 6.90 -18.03
N SER A 96 11.62 6.77 -17.17
CA SER A 96 11.62 7.45 -15.86
C SER A 96 12.00 8.93 -16.03
N PRO A 97 11.60 9.83 -15.10
CA PRO A 97 12.04 11.22 -15.14
C PRO A 97 13.56 11.33 -15.23
N ARG A 98 14.03 12.21 -16.12
CA ARG A 98 15.44 12.55 -16.27
C ARG A 98 15.89 13.52 -15.18
N PRO A 99 17.20 13.70 -14.95
CA PRO A 99 17.70 14.63 -13.94
C PRO A 99 17.15 16.06 -14.07
N GLU A 100 16.96 16.54 -15.31
CA GLU A 100 16.39 17.85 -15.61
C GLU A 100 14.89 17.96 -15.31
N GLU A 101 14.15 16.84 -15.34
CA GLU A 101 12.70 16.76 -15.10
C GLU A 101 12.36 16.50 -13.62
N GLN A 102 13.37 16.30 -12.77
CA GLN A 102 13.16 15.85 -11.38
C GLN A 102 12.33 16.84 -10.56
N ALA A 103 12.51 18.15 -10.77
CA ALA A 103 11.74 19.19 -10.06
C ALA A 103 10.26 19.18 -10.45
N GLU A 104 9.96 18.90 -11.72
CA GLU A 104 8.60 18.80 -12.24
C GLU A 104 7.92 17.52 -11.75
N PHE A 105 8.61 16.39 -11.82
CA PHE A 105 8.17 15.15 -11.19
C PHE A 105 7.88 15.34 -9.70
N ASP A 106 8.78 16.02 -8.97
CA ASP A 106 8.60 16.26 -7.55
C ASP A 106 7.38 17.12 -7.26
N THR A 107 7.13 18.13 -8.09
CA THR A 107 5.94 18.96 -7.99
C THR A 107 4.67 18.13 -8.18
N LEU A 108 4.60 17.30 -9.23
CA LEU A 108 3.43 16.48 -9.53
C LEU A 108 3.02 15.54 -8.39
N TRP A 109 3.96 14.88 -7.73
CA TRP A 109 3.59 13.95 -6.66
C TRP A 109 3.24 14.67 -5.35
N HIS A 110 3.82 15.83 -5.06
CA HIS A 110 3.34 16.67 -3.94
C HIS A 110 1.93 17.21 -4.22
N GLU A 111 1.66 17.66 -5.45
CA GLU A 111 0.35 18.14 -5.89
C GLU A 111 -0.68 17.01 -5.92
N LEU A 112 -0.27 15.77 -6.24
CA LEU A 112 -1.14 14.61 -6.12
C LEU A 112 -1.74 14.50 -4.71
N MET A 113 -0.92 14.67 -3.67
CA MET A 113 -1.39 14.57 -2.28
C MET A 113 -2.19 15.80 -1.83
N THR A 114 -1.84 16.98 -2.32
CA THR A 114 -2.36 18.26 -1.80
C THR A 114 -3.47 18.82 -2.69
N THR A 115 -3.13 19.26 -3.90
CA THR A 115 -4.04 19.93 -4.85
C THR A 115 -5.02 18.97 -5.50
N HIS A 116 -4.59 17.75 -5.82
CA HIS A 116 -5.39 16.80 -6.58
C HIS A 116 -6.15 15.80 -5.69
N GLU A 117 -5.89 15.78 -4.38
CA GLU A 117 -6.57 14.89 -3.42
C GLU A 117 -6.53 13.41 -3.85
N TYR A 118 -5.37 12.95 -4.32
CA TYR A 118 -5.14 11.60 -4.87
C TYR A 118 -5.98 11.24 -6.12
N ARG A 119 -6.60 12.23 -6.79
CA ARG A 119 -7.38 11.99 -8.01
C ARG A 119 -6.47 11.90 -9.23
N VAL A 120 -6.31 10.69 -9.74
CA VAL A 120 -5.50 10.39 -10.94
C VAL A 120 -5.91 11.23 -12.15
N GLU A 121 -7.20 11.46 -12.39
CA GLU A 121 -7.66 12.30 -13.51
C GLU A 121 -7.05 13.70 -13.48
N ARG A 122 -7.02 14.34 -12.30
CA ARG A 122 -6.44 15.69 -12.12
C ARG A 122 -4.92 15.67 -12.30
N LEU A 123 -4.26 14.64 -11.77
CA LEU A 123 -2.83 14.42 -11.99
C LEU A 123 -2.51 14.28 -13.48
N LEU A 124 -3.32 13.54 -14.24
CA LEU A 124 -3.08 13.34 -15.68
C LEU A 124 -3.22 14.64 -16.45
N HIS A 125 -4.14 15.53 -16.08
CA HIS A 125 -4.24 16.87 -16.66
C HIS A 125 -2.98 17.70 -16.36
N ALA A 126 -2.49 17.68 -15.11
CA ALA A 126 -1.25 18.37 -14.77
C ALA A 126 -0.03 17.78 -15.51
N LEU A 127 0.01 16.45 -15.66
CA LEU A 127 1.11 15.76 -16.34
C LEU A 127 1.20 16.14 -17.83
N ILE A 128 0.08 16.24 -18.55
CA ILE A 128 0.12 16.62 -19.98
C ILE A 128 0.49 18.09 -20.20
N GLU A 129 0.42 18.92 -19.16
CA GLU A 129 0.82 20.34 -19.19
C GLU A 129 2.32 20.53 -18.89
N THR A 130 3.05 19.45 -18.62
CA THR A 130 4.49 19.50 -18.30
C THR A 130 5.38 19.81 -19.50
N GLU A 131 6.53 20.43 -19.22
CA GLU A 131 7.61 20.59 -20.19
C GLU A 131 8.11 19.24 -20.69
N ALA A 132 8.20 18.27 -19.77
CA ALA A 132 8.58 16.89 -20.10
C ALA A 132 7.66 16.28 -21.18
N TYR A 133 6.33 16.46 -21.06
CA TYR A 133 5.38 15.94 -22.06
C TYR A 133 5.46 16.68 -23.42
N GLY A 134 5.99 17.90 -23.43
CA GLY A 134 6.24 18.68 -24.64
C GLY A 134 5.42 19.97 -24.75
N VAL A 135 4.88 20.49 -23.64
CA VAL A 135 4.30 21.85 -23.59
C VAL A 135 5.41 22.84 -23.24
N PRO A 136 5.64 23.91 -24.03
CA PRO A 136 6.75 24.85 -23.83
C PRO A 136 6.53 25.87 -22.70
#